data_AF-A0A352J499-F1
#
_entry.id   AF-A0A352J499-F1
#
_cell.length_a   1.000
_cell.length_b   1.000
_cell.length_c   1.000
_cell.angle_alpha   90.00
_cell.angle_beta   90.00
_cell.angle_gamma   90.00
#
_symmetry.space_group_name_H-M   'P 1'
#
loop_
_entity.id
_entity.type
_entity.pdbx_description
1 polymer ?
#
loop_
_entity_poly.entity_id
_entity_poly.type
_entity_poly.pdbx_seq_one_letter_code
_entity_poly.pdbx_strand_id
1 'polypeptide(L)' 'VLVNPDKPYTVGKNNILYKCGWSPFEGETFRHSIEKTFVNGNLVFDKGNVVESAPGEALTFNR' A
#
# COMPACT_ATOMS: atom_id res chain seq x y z
N VAL A 1 1.09 -6.45 -7.42
CA VAL A 1 1.63 -6.15 -6.07
C VAL A 1 2.57 -7.26 -5.66
N LEU A 2 3.66 -6.94 -4.96
CA LEU A 2 4.60 -7.90 -4.36
C LEU A 2 4.43 -7.86 -2.84
N VAL A 3 4.16 -9.01 -2.24
CA VAL A 3 3.93 -9.18 -0.81
C VAL A 3 5.03 -10.06 -0.24
N ASN A 4 5.56 -9.70 0.93
CA ASN A 4 6.45 -10.54 1.70
C ASN A 4 5.65 -11.26 2.79
N PRO A 5 5.47 -12.61 2.70
CA PRO A 5 4.67 -13.37 3.65
C PRO A 5 5.36 -13.59 5.01
N ASP A 6 6.67 -13.36 5.09
CA ASP A 6 7.50 -13.64 6.27
C ASP A 6 8.04 -12.36 6.91
N LYS A 7 7.36 -11.24 6.65
CA LYS A 7 7.69 -9.91 7.19
C LYS A 7 6.45 -9.31 7.84
N PRO A 8 6.25 -9.55 9.15
CA PRO A 8 5.13 -9.01 9.90
C PRO A 8 5.06 -7.48 9.86
N TYR A 9 3.84 -6.96 9.94
CA TYR A 9 3.55 -5.53 9.90
C TYR A 9 2.50 -5.17 10.94
N THR A 10 2.93 -4.45 11.97
CA THR A 10 2.04 -3.87 12.99
C THR A 10 1.50 -2.55 12.49
N VAL A 11 0.18 -2.40 12.43
CA VAL A 11 -0.46 -1.13 12.07
C VAL A 11 -0.35 -0.16 13.24
N GLY A 12 0.19 1.02 12.99
CA GLY A 12 0.33 2.09 13.99
C GLY A 12 0.11 3.46 13.37
N LYS A 13 -0.21 4.46 14.20
CA LYS A 13 -0.51 5.82 13.74
C LYS A 13 0.56 6.42 12.81
N ASN A 14 1.83 6.09 13.03
CA ASN A 14 2.95 6.59 12.26
C ASN A 14 3.07 5.98 10.85
N ASN A 15 2.41 4.86 10.57
CA ASN A 15 2.51 4.14 9.31
C ASN A 15 1.19 4.10 8.51
N ILE A 16 0.17 4.81 8.98
CA ILE A 16 -1.09 5.01 8.25
C ILE A 16 -0.91 6.17 7.27
N LEU A 17 -1.00 5.84 5.98
CA LEU A 17 -0.83 6.81 4.89
C LEU A 17 -2.11 7.56 4.52
N TYR A 18 -3.26 7.11 5.00
CA TYR A 18 -4.54 7.75 4.70
C TYR A 18 -4.69 9.06 5.48
N LYS A 19 -5.26 10.09 4.84
CA LYS A 19 -5.34 11.46 5.36
C LYS A 19 -5.96 11.57 6.75
N CYS A 20 -6.95 10.75 7.07
CA CYS A 20 -7.61 10.79 8.39
C CYS A 20 -6.75 10.20 9.53
N GLY A 21 -5.63 9.56 9.22
CA GLY A 21 -4.63 9.14 10.20
C GLY A 21 -5.08 8.02 11.15
N TRP A 22 -6.14 7.28 10.81
CA TRP A 22 -6.67 6.20 11.64
C TRP A 22 -6.96 4.94 10.81
N SER A 23 -6.96 3.79 11.48
CA SER A 23 -7.32 2.49 10.91
C SER A 23 -8.09 1.67 11.93
N PRO A 24 -9.11 0.89 11.53
CA PRO A 24 -9.75 -0.07 12.43
C PRO A 24 -8.81 -1.20 12.87
N PHE A 25 -7.65 -1.32 12.24
CA PHE A 25 -6.62 -2.31 12.53
C PHE A 25 -5.46 -1.77 13.36
N GLU A 26 -5.52 -0.55 13.91
CA GLU A 26 -4.45 -0.05 14.80
C GLU A 26 -4.15 -1.02 15.95
N GLY A 27 -2.86 -1.29 16.18
CA GLY A 27 -2.38 -2.30 17.13
C GLY A 27 -2.25 -3.71 16.54
N GLU A 28 -2.91 -3.96 15.41
CA GLU A 28 -2.96 -5.29 14.83
C GLU A 28 -1.73 -5.61 13.97
N THR A 29 -1.21 -6.83 14.14
CA THR A 29 -0.03 -7.30 13.41
C THR A 29 -0.42 -8.32 12.35
N PHE A 30 -0.33 -7.92 11.09
CA PHE A 30 -0.43 -8.85 9.98
C PHE A 30 0.87 -9.64 9.84
N ARG A 31 0.79 -10.93 9.46
CA ARG A 31 1.99 -11.76 9.24
C ARG A 31 2.81 -11.32 8.02
N HIS A 32 2.21 -10.57 7.11
CA HIS A 32 2.78 -10.15 5.84
C HIS A 32 2.87 -8.63 5.72
N SER A 33 3.69 -8.16 4.78
CA SER A 33 3.79 -6.75 4.40
C SER A 33 3.85 -6.57 2.89
N ILE A 34 3.45 -5.40 2.42
CA ILE A 34 3.59 -5.00 1.02
C ILE A 34 5.04 -4.57 0.80
N GLU A 35 5.73 -5.20 -0.14
CA GLU A 35 7.11 -4.83 -0.48
C GLU A 35 7.12 -3.83 -1.63
N LYS A 36 6.33 -4.07 -2.69
CA LYS A 36 6.23 -3.19 -3.86
C LYS A 36 4.84 -3.17 -4.48
N THR A 37 4.41 -2.01 -4.99
CA THR A 37 3.20 -1.89 -5.80
C THR A 37 3.54 -1.26 -7.13
N PHE A 38 2.96 -1.79 -8.21
CA PHE A 38 3.09 -1.26 -9.56
C PHE A 38 1.71 -0.92 -10.12
N VAL A 39 1.60 0.21 -10.81
CA VAL A 39 0.38 0.66 -11.51
C VAL A 39 0.80 1.04 -12.93
N ASN A 40 0.14 0.45 -13.94
CA ASN A 40 0.48 0.65 -15.35
C ASN A 40 1.98 0.43 -15.66
N GLY A 41 2.59 -0.57 -14.99
CA GLY A 41 4.02 -0.90 -15.12
C GLY A 41 4.97 0.00 -14.30
N ASN A 42 4.49 1.08 -13.69
CA ASN A 42 5.30 2.02 -12.91
C ASN A 42 5.33 1.62 -11.43
N LEU A 43 6.50 1.67 -10.79
CA LEU A 43 6.65 1.45 -9.35
C LEU A 43 6.07 2.66 -8.59
N VAL A 44 5.01 2.43 -7.81
CA VAL A 44 4.29 3.49 -7.06
C VAL A 44 4.44 3.38 -5.54
N PHE A 45 4.94 2.26 -5.05
CA PHE A 45 5.19 2.03 -3.64
C PHE A 45 6.38 1.10 -3.48
N ASP A 46 7.32 1.46 -2.60
CA ASP A 46 8.49 0.66 -2.28
C ASP A 46 8.78 0.67 -0.78
N LYS A 47 8.63 -0.49 -0.14
CA LYS A 47 8.99 -0.75 1.27
C LYS A 47 8.49 0.31 2.27
N GLY A 48 7.21 0.68 2.18
CA GLY A 48 6.60 1.65 3.10
C GLY A 48 6.54 3.09 2.54
N ASN A 49 7.25 3.38 1.46
CA ASN A 49 7.29 4.71 0.87
C ASN A 49 6.42 4.77 -0.38
N VAL A 50 5.62 5.82 -0.50
CA VAL A 50 4.90 6.15 -1.74
C VAL A 50 5.90 6.78 -2.70
N VAL A 51 5.99 6.22 -3.90
CA VAL A 51 6.78 6.79 -4.99
C VAL A 51 5.86 7.71 -5.77
N GLU A 52 6.04 9.02 -5.60
CA GLU A 52 5.23 10.01 -6.30
C GLU A 52 5.41 9.87 -7.81
N SER A 53 4.36 9.35 -8.42
CA SER A 53 4.14 9.31 -9.85
C SER A 53 2.63 9.40 -10.03
N ALA A 54 2.16 9.97 -11.14
CA ALA A 54 0.74 10.04 -11.45
C ALA A 54 0.34 9.00 -12.53
N PRO A 55 0.53 7.68 -12.33
CA PRO A 55 0.26 6.68 -13.36
C PRO A 55 -1.21 6.25 -13.40
N GLY A 56 -2.10 6.93 -12.67
CA GLY A 56 -3.52 6.57 -12.61
C GLY A 56 -4.21 6.85 -13.94
N GLU A 57 -4.95 5.88 -14.44
CA GLU A 57 -5.76 6.00 -15.66
C GLU A 57 -7.21 5.62 -15.36
N ALA A 58 -8.15 6.22 -16.10
CA ALA A 58 -9.56 5.92 -15.96
C ALA A 58 -9.86 4.50 -16.48
N LEU A 59 -10.58 3.71 -15.69
CA LEU A 59 -11.09 2.42 -16.14
C LEU A 59 -12.18 2.64 -17.21
N THR A 60 -12.11 1.89 -18.30
CA THR A 60 -13.15 1.84 -19.34
C THR A 60 -13.98 0.57 -19.18
N PHE A 61 -15.27 0.66 -19.52
CA PHE A 61 -16.21 -0.45 -19.37
C PHE A 61 -17.00 -0.61 -20.68
N ASN A 62 -17.07 -1.84 -21.18
CA ASN A 62 -18.01 -2.18 -22.23
C ASN A 62 -19.33 -2.56 -21.54
N ARG A 63 -20.27 -1.63 -21.56
CA ARG A 63 -21.59 -1.80 -20.95
C ARG A 63 -22.58 -2.41 -21.94
#